data_AF-A0A7J2LQR3-F1
#
_entry.id   AF-A0A7J2LQR3-F1
#
_cell.length_a   1.000
_cell.length_b   1.000
_cell.length_c   1.000
_cell.angle_alpha   90.00
_cell.angle_beta   90.00
_cell.angle_gamma   90.00
#
_symmetry.space_group_name_H-M   'P 1'
#
loop_
_entity.id
_entity.type
_entity.pdbx_description
1 polymer ?
#
loop_
_entity_poly.entity_id
_entity_poly.type
_entity_poly.pdbx_seq_one_letter_code
_entity_poly.pdbx_strand_id
1 'polypeptide(L)'
;MKNNLFLEKINYEKVYAHKDWDGVIGGGLILRIFDLPIIFLNRVDEATETIIVEVPFSPDAYIEKCLIIDHHDCKKSHLRSFHFGNHVLCDETYGSVASMIIDLFDLDAPEEILDALEYIEMGDIHSDELAYKMFISFASSITSFPFTELANYVKLGNWDRVISWIESKSSSKEAELVLEMSKRKLKERVEIIKGVELITYDTHDALDIGAARLALLDLE
;
A
#
# COMPACT_ATOMS: atom_id res chain seq x y z
N MET A 1 25.87 10.46 -2.41
CA MET A 1 26.56 10.62 -1.09
C MET A 1 26.07 11.87 -0.37
N LYS A 2 25.04 11.78 0.49
CA LYS A 2 24.75 12.73 1.61
C LYS A 2 23.55 12.40 2.52
N ASN A 3 22.70 11.41 2.20
CA ASN A 3 21.52 11.11 3.03
C ASN A 3 21.76 10.09 4.17
N ASN A 4 22.72 9.17 4.04
CA ASN A 4 22.96 8.14 5.07
C ASN A 4 23.37 8.69 6.44
N LEU A 5 24.04 9.83 6.50
CA LEU A 5 24.64 10.34 7.74
C LEU A 5 23.61 10.85 8.78
N PHE A 6 22.36 11.10 8.38
CA PHE A 6 21.30 11.60 9.28
C PHE A 6 20.39 10.49 9.80
N LEU A 7 20.19 9.42 9.02
CA LEU A 7 19.34 8.29 9.43
C LEU A 7 19.97 7.45 10.55
N GLU A 8 21.30 7.43 10.65
CA GLU A 8 22.07 6.63 11.63
C GLU A 8 22.00 7.14 13.09
N LYS A 9 21.41 8.32 13.36
CA LYS A 9 21.40 8.90 14.72
C LYS A 9 20.26 8.43 15.62
N ILE A 10 19.20 7.87 15.05
CA ILE A 10 18.03 7.41 15.80
C ILE A 10 18.01 5.88 15.74
N ASN A 11 17.93 5.24 16.91
CA ASN A 11 17.73 3.79 16.99
C ASN A 11 16.24 3.51 16.81
N TYR A 12 15.82 3.25 15.57
CA TYR A 12 14.43 2.87 15.31
C TYR A 12 14.14 1.48 15.88
N GLU A 13 12.95 1.30 16.46
CA GLU A 13 12.55 0.05 17.12
C GLU A 13 11.66 -0.84 16.24
N LYS A 14 10.93 -0.24 15.30
CA LYS A 14 9.92 -0.92 14.46
C LYS A 14 9.61 -0.15 13.18
N VAL A 15 8.94 -0.85 12.26
CA VAL A 15 8.38 -0.29 11.02
C VAL A 15 6.85 -0.37 11.09
N TYR A 16 6.18 0.74 10.83
CA TYR A 16 4.75 0.79 10.49
C TYR A 16 4.60 0.94 8.98
N ALA A 17 3.77 0.09 8.38
CA ALA A 17 3.51 0.12 6.94
C ALA A 17 2.00 0.04 6.65
N HIS A 18 1.58 0.59 5.51
CA HIS A 18 0.17 0.66 5.16
C HIS A 18 -0.39 -0.68 4.69
N LYS A 19 -1.72 -0.88 4.82
CA LYS A 19 -2.41 -2.15 4.55
C LYS A 19 -2.85 -2.28 3.09
N ASP A 20 -1.91 -2.16 2.18
CA ASP A 20 -2.04 -2.32 0.74
C ASP A 20 -0.74 -2.87 0.13
N TRP A 21 -0.65 -2.85 -1.21
CA TRP A 21 0.51 -3.36 -1.91
C TRP A 21 1.74 -2.46 -1.77
N ASP A 22 1.56 -1.14 -1.82
CA ASP A 22 2.68 -0.20 -1.74
C ASP A 22 3.30 -0.23 -0.34
N GLY A 23 2.47 -0.26 0.71
CA GLY A 23 2.94 -0.49 2.08
C GLY A 23 3.66 -1.84 2.27
N VAL A 24 3.22 -2.91 1.61
CA VAL A 24 3.87 -4.23 1.69
C VAL A 24 5.22 -4.24 1.00
N ILE A 25 5.29 -3.68 -0.21
CA ILE A 25 6.51 -3.66 -1.02
C ILE A 25 7.49 -2.64 -0.42
N GLY A 26 7.07 -1.39 -0.20
CA GLY A 26 7.86 -0.36 0.45
C GLY A 26 8.33 -0.76 1.84
N GLY A 27 7.43 -1.30 2.68
CA GLY A 27 7.78 -1.83 3.98
C GLY A 27 8.81 -2.96 3.92
N GLY A 28 8.62 -3.92 3.00
CA GLY A 28 9.57 -5.01 2.78
C GLY A 28 10.95 -4.54 2.28
N LEU A 29 11.00 -3.51 1.44
CA LEU A 29 12.25 -2.88 0.98
C LEU A 29 12.98 -2.20 2.14
N ILE A 30 12.26 -1.47 3.00
CA ILE A 30 12.83 -0.85 4.22
C ILE A 30 13.45 -1.90 5.14
N LEU A 31 12.85 -3.09 5.24
CA LEU A 31 13.40 -4.18 6.03
C LEU A 31 14.75 -4.72 5.52
N ARG A 32 15.16 -4.41 4.29
CA ARG A 32 16.51 -4.73 3.78
C ARG A 32 17.58 -3.83 4.39
N ILE A 33 17.19 -2.63 4.80
CA ILE A 33 18.08 -1.63 5.39
C ILE A 33 18.02 -1.72 6.91
N PHE A 34 16.81 -1.83 7.45
CA PHE A 34 16.52 -1.84 8.88
C PHE A 34 15.90 -3.18 9.28
N ASP A 35 16.70 -4.07 9.86
CA ASP A 35 16.24 -5.39 10.33
C ASP A 35 15.39 -5.27 11.61
N LEU A 36 14.16 -4.79 11.45
CA LEU A 36 13.22 -4.43 12.51
C LEU A 36 11.90 -5.19 12.36
N PRO A 37 11.11 -5.33 13.44
CA PRO A 37 9.74 -5.83 13.34
C PRO A 37 8.85 -4.87 12.53
N ILE A 38 8.05 -5.42 11.62
CA ILE A 38 7.06 -4.68 10.82
C ILE A 38 5.64 -4.92 11.31
N ILE A 39 4.84 -3.85 11.39
CA ILE A 39 3.44 -3.87 11.79
C ILE A 39 2.62 -3.11 10.74
N PHE A 40 1.55 -3.75 10.27
CA PHE A 40 0.68 -3.19 9.23
C PHE A 40 -0.54 -2.50 9.83
N LEU A 41 -0.78 -1.24 9.46
CA LEU A 41 -1.81 -0.38 10.03
C LEU A 41 -2.57 0.36 8.93
N ASN A 42 -3.84 0.68 9.16
CA ASN A 42 -4.60 1.59 8.28
C ASN A 42 -4.37 3.07 8.63
N ARG A 43 -3.91 3.35 9.86
CA ARG A 43 -3.73 4.69 10.39
C ARG A 43 -2.77 4.66 11.58
N VAL A 44 -2.00 5.74 11.77
CA VAL A 44 -1.15 5.96 12.94
C VAL A 44 -1.83 6.96 13.89
N ASP A 45 -2.06 6.52 15.13
CA ASP A 45 -2.47 7.39 16.24
C ASP A 45 -1.26 7.85 17.06
N GLU A 46 -0.27 6.98 17.24
CA GLU A 46 0.94 7.27 18.01
C GLU A 46 2.14 6.50 17.45
N ALA A 47 3.28 7.17 17.33
CA ALA A 47 4.55 6.56 16.98
C ALA A 47 5.73 7.30 17.63
N THR A 48 6.67 6.54 18.18
CA THR A 48 7.95 7.05 18.67
C THR A 48 9.06 6.14 18.19
N GLU A 49 10.19 6.72 17.75
CA GLU A 49 11.39 5.94 17.33
C GLU A 49 11.01 4.85 16.30
N THR A 50 10.14 5.20 15.35
CA THR A 50 9.50 4.28 14.40
C THR A 50 9.72 4.75 12.97
N ILE A 51 9.95 3.82 12.05
CA ILE A 51 9.90 4.11 10.60
C ILE A 51 8.44 3.92 10.14
N ILE A 52 7.87 4.91 9.47
CA ILE A 52 6.48 4.90 9.00
C ILE A 52 6.52 4.99 7.48
N VAL A 53 5.92 4.00 6.82
CA VAL A 53 5.87 3.86 5.36
C VAL A 53 4.42 3.97 4.93
N GLU A 54 4.07 5.11 4.31
CA GLU A 54 2.80 5.35 3.62
C GLU A 54 1.53 5.27 4.50
N VAL A 55 1.67 5.25 5.82
CA VAL A 55 0.51 5.11 6.69
C VAL A 55 -0.13 6.49 6.94
N PRO A 56 -1.43 6.66 6.67
CA PRO A 56 -2.15 7.88 7.01
C PRO A 56 -2.09 8.16 8.52
N PHE A 57 -2.08 9.45 8.88
CA PHE A 57 -2.09 9.87 10.29
C PHE A 57 -3.50 10.22 10.78
N SER A 58 -3.79 9.93 12.04
CA SER A 58 -4.94 10.54 12.71
C SER A 58 -4.76 12.04 12.86
N PRO A 59 -5.83 12.85 12.87
CA PRO A 59 -5.72 14.31 13.01
C PRO A 59 -4.94 14.76 14.26
N ASP A 60 -5.05 13.99 15.35
CA ASP A 60 -4.41 14.27 16.64
C ASP A 60 -3.21 13.34 16.92
N ALA A 61 -2.56 12.80 15.88
CA ALA A 61 -1.50 11.81 16.05
C ALA A 61 -0.27 12.36 16.78
N TYR A 62 0.29 11.59 17.72
CA TYR A 62 1.53 11.92 18.42
C TYR A 62 2.72 11.22 17.76
N ILE A 63 3.59 11.99 17.10
CA ILE A 63 4.70 11.46 16.29
C ILE A 63 6.03 12.09 16.73
N GLU A 64 6.98 11.27 17.19
CA GLU A 64 8.27 11.75 17.71
C GLU A 64 9.44 10.84 17.29
N LYS A 65 10.58 11.42 16.87
CA LYS A 65 11.79 10.67 16.46
C LYS A 65 11.52 9.59 15.40
N CYS A 66 10.56 9.82 14.53
CA CYS A 66 10.21 8.93 13.45
C CYS A 66 10.96 9.27 12.16
N LEU A 67 11.14 8.25 11.31
CA LEU A 67 11.37 8.42 9.89
C LEU A 67 10.04 8.20 9.18
N ILE A 68 9.54 9.21 8.48
CA ILE A 68 8.28 9.14 7.74
C ILE A 68 8.63 9.14 6.25
N ILE A 69 8.13 8.15 5.52
CA ILE A 69 8.34 7.95 4.09
C ILE A 69 6.96 7.87 3.44
N ASP A 70 6.64 8.83 2.59
CA ASP A 70 5.30 8.97 1.99
C ASP A 70 5.42 9.65 0.62
N HIS A 71 4.41 9.55 -0.23
CA HIS A 71 4.29 10.31 -1.49
C HIS A 71 2.98 11.09 -1.59
N HIS A 72 2.08 10.94 -0.61
CA HIS A 72 0.78 11.60 -0.60
C HIS A 72 0.81 12.98 0.05
N ASP A 73 0.22 13.97 -0.63
CA ASP A 73 -0.08 15.31 -0.08
C ASP A 73 1.10 15.97 0.67
N CYS A 74 2.35 15.69 0.31
CA CYS A 74 3.57 16.20 0.93
C CYS A 74 3.56 17.74 1.13
N LYS A 75 2.88 18.47 0.25
CA LYS A 75 2.77 19.94 0.33
C LYS A 75 1.58 20.43 1.15
N LYS A 76 0.58 19.61 1.43
CA LYS A 76 -0.72 20.02 2.01
C LYS A 76 -1.07 19.30 3.32
N SER A 77 -0.36 18.23 3.67
CA SER A 77 -0.72 17.35 4.78
C SER A 77 -0.13 17.77 6.14
N HIS A 78 -0.60 17.10 7.18
CA HIS A 78 -0.08 17.14 8.55
C HIS A 78 1.42 16.76 8.66
N LEU A 79 2.02 16.21 7.58
CA LEU A 79 3.45 15.91 7.53
C LEU A 79 4.33 17.14 7.80
N ARG A 80 3.89 18.33 7.39
CA ARG A 80 4.61 19.58 7.68
C ARG A 80 4.72 19.90 9.17
N SER A 81 3.71 19.54 9.96
CA SER A 81 3.77 19.75 11.42
C SER A 81 4.69 18.74 12.12
N PHE A 82 5.01 17.61 11.49
CA PHE A 82 5.84 16.58 12.09
C PHE A 82 7.35 16.84 11.93
N HIS A 83 7.82 17.88 11.24
CA HIS A 83 9.26 18.13 11.07
C HIS A 83 10.06 18.36 12.38
N PHE A 84 9.41 18.65 13.50
CA PHE A 84 10.11 18.83 14.77
C PHE A 84 10.42 17.48 15.42
N GLY A 85 11.68 17.05 15.28
CA GLY A 85 12.17 15.80 15.88
C GLY A 85 11.98 14.56 15.01
N ASN A 86 11.25 14.65 13.90
CA ASN A 86 11.11 13.58 12.92
C ASN A 86 11.88 13.90 11.63
N HIS A 87 12.28 12.86 10.91
CA HIS A 87 12.75 12.94 9.54
C HIS A 87 11.60 12.60 8.59
N VAL A 88 11.34 13.45 7.61
CA VAL A 88 10.25 13.25 6.64
C VAL A 88 10.87 13.24 5.25
N LEU A 89 10.71 12.11 4.55
CA LEU A 89 11.03 11.89 3.15
C LEU A 89 9.69 11.83 2.43
N CYS A 90 9.34 12.89 1.71
CA CYS A 90 8.06 12.96 1.01
C CYS A 90 8.20 13.62 -0.34
N ASP A 91 7.80 12.91 -1.40
CA ASP A 91 7.82 13.43 -2.77
C ASP A 91 6.65 12.91 -3.61
N GLU A 92 5.74 13.82 -3.95
CA GLU A 92 4.54 13.56 -4.77
C GLU A 92 4.85 13.24 -6.25
N THR A 93 6.11 13.32 -6.69
CA THR A 93 6.45 12.97 -8.08
C THR A 93 6.57 11.48 -8.32
N TYR A 94 6.63 10.67 -7.25
CA TYR A 94 6.69 9.22 -7.35
C TYR A 94 5.30 8.61 -7.46
N GLY A 95 5.15 7.62 -8.34
CA GLY A 95 3.90 6.86 -8.50
C GLY A 95 3.60 5.93 -7.32
N SER A 96 4.62 5.57 -6.54
CA SER A 96 4.52 4.76 -5.33
C SER A 96 5.65 5.08 -4.33
N VAL A 97 5.43 4.83 -3.05
CA VAL A 97 6.44 4.87 -2.00
C VAL A 97 7.53 3.82 -2.23
N ALA A 98 7.20 2.64 -2.75
CA ALA A 98 8.17 1.62 -3.14
C ALA A 98 9.19 2.15 -4.14
N SER A 99 8.74 2.80 -5.22
CA SER A 99 9.63 3.44 -6.22
C SER A 99 10.52 4.51 -5.57
N MET A 100 9.96 5.31 -4.66
CA MET A 100 10.73 6.33 -3.93
C MET A 100 11.82 5.71 -3.03
N ILE A 101 11.51 4.63 -2.32
CA ILE A 101 12.46 3.92 -1.45
C ILE A 101 13.62 3.33 -2.27
N ILE A 102 13.33 2.74 -3.42
CA ILE A 102 14.33 2.18 -4.34
C ILE A 102 15.35 3.24 -4.73
N ASP A 103 14.87 4.39 -5.20
CA ASP A 103 15.73 5.48 -5.63
C ASP A 103 16.53 6.10 -4.48
N LEU A 104 15.89 6.32 -3.32
CA LEU A 104 16.52 6.97 -2.18
C LEU A 104 17.63 6.13 -1.55
N PHE A 105 17.49 4.80 -1.60
CA PHE A 105 18.35 3.86 -0.91
C PHE A 105 19.17 2.95 -1.83
N ASP A 106 19.08 3.13 -3.16
CA ASP A 106 19.83 2.36 -4.16
C ASP A 106 19.56 0.85 -3.99
N LEU A 107 18.27 0.49 -3.95
CA LEU A 107 17.79 -0.90 -3.86
C LEU A 107 17.30 -1.40 -5.23
N ASP A 108 17.09 -2.71 -5.34
CA ASP A 108 16.55 -3.34 -6.56
C ASP A 108 15.20 -4.03 -6.34
N ALA A 109 14.30 -3.88 -7.32
CA ALA A 109 13.07 -4.65 -7.47
C ALA A 109 12.78 -4.91 -8.98
N PRO A 110 12.01 -5.95 -9.33
CA PRO A 110 11.58 -6.18 -10.71
C PRO A 110 10.75 -5.01 -11.23
N GLU A 111 11.12 -4.47 -12.40
CA GLU A 111 10.43 -3.36 -13.06
C GLU A 111 8.94 -3.66 -13.24
N GLU A 112 8.60 -4.88 -13.67
CA GLU A 112 7.22 -5.34 -13.83
C GLU A 112 6.36 -5.23 -12.55
N ILE A 113 6.94 -5.41 -11.36
CA ILE A 113 6.21 -5.24 -10.09
C ILE A 113 6.00 -3.77 -9.78
N LEU A 114 6.98 -2.92 -10.08
CA LEU A 114 6.87 -1.48 -9.86
C LEU A 114 5.85 -0.86 -10.81
N ASP A 115 5.91 -1.21 -12.09
CA ASP A 115 4.93 -0.78 -13.08
C ASP A 115 3.51 -1.21 -12.65
N ALA A 116 3.33 -2.47 -12.27
CA ALA A 116 2.04 -3.00 -11.81
C ALA A 116 1.52 -2.26 -10.57
N LEU A 117 2.41 -1.89 -9.65
CA LEU A 117 2.06 -1.12 -8.46
C LEU A 117 1.61 0.30 -8.82
N GLU A 118 2.33 0.97 -9.71
CA GLU A 118 1.97 2.33 -10.16
C GLU A 118 0.61 2.34 -10.87
N TYR A 119 0.30 1.32 -11.69
CA TYR A 119 -1.03 1.17 -12.28
C TYR A 119 -2.14 1.01 -11.23
N ILE A 120 -1.87 0.28 -10.14
CA ILE A 120 -2.82 0.14 -9.02
C ILE A 120 -3.04 1.48 -8.32
N GLU A 121 -1.96 2.20 -7.99
CA GLU A 121 -2.04 3.51 -7.32
C GLU A 121 -2.78 4.55 -8.17
N MET A 122 -2.65 4.47 -9.50
CA MET A 122 -3.40 5.31 -10.44
C MET A 122 -4.86 4.88 -10.63
N GLY A 123 -5.26 3.72 -10.12
CA GLY A 123 -6.59 3.13 -10.35
C GLY A 123 -6.76 2.44 -11.72
N ASP A 124 -5.72 2.41 -12.56
CA ASP A 124 -5.76 1.83 -13.91
C ASP A 124 -5.29 0.37 -13.94
N ILE A 125 -6.04 -0.50 -13.26
CA ILE A 125 -5.65 -1.91 -13.10
C ILE A 125 -5.82 -2.74 -14.38
N HIS A 126 -6.45 -2.22 -15.44
CA HIS A 126 -6.73 -2.97 -16.67
C HIS A 126 -5.65 -2.78 -17.74
N SER A 127 -4.78 -1.78 -17.58
CA SER A 127 -3.67 -1.52 -18.48
C SER A 127 -2.52 -2.52 -18.34
N ASP A 128 -2.45 -3.26 -17.23
CA ASP A 128 -1.42 -4.28 -16.99
C ASP A 128 -1.98 -5.57 -16.36
N GLU A 129 -1.51 -6.73 -16.84
CA GLU A 129 -2.00 -8.03 -16.38
C GLU A 129 -1.59 -8.33 -14.94
N LEU A 130 -0.39 -7.93 -14.54
CA LEU A 130 0.10 -8.15 -13.18
C LEU A 130 -0.60 -7.20 -12.20
N ALA A 131 -0.82 -5.93 -12.56
CA ALA A 131 -1.61 -4.96 -11.81
C ALA A 131 -3.02 -5.51 -11.52
N TYR A 132 -3.69 -6.03 -12.56
CA TYR A 132 -4.99 -6.67 -12.41
C TYR A 132 -4.94 -7.84 -11.41
N LYS A 133 -3.98 -8.76 -11.56
CA LYS A 133 -3.85 -9.93 -10.66
C LYS A 133 -3.51 -9.50 -9.22
N MET A 134 -2.61 -8.53 -9.05
CA MET A 134 -2.27 -7.96 -7.75
C MET A 134 -3.50 -7.35 -7.09
N PHE A 135 -4.28 -6.55 -7.80
CA PHE A 135 -5.50 -5.97 -7.26
C PHE A 135 -6.52 -7.05 -6.86
N ILE A 136 -6.80 -8.01 -7.74
CA ILE A 136 -7.76 -9.09 -7.47
C ILE A 136 -7.32 -9.98 -6.30
N SER A 137 -6.02 -10.31 -6.21
CA SER A 137 -5.50 -11.10 -5.10
C SER A 137 -5.68 -10.38 -3.75
N PHE A 138 -5.49 -9.06 -3.71
CA PHE A 138 -5.79 -8.24 -2.53
C PHE A 138 -7.29 -8.16 -2.22
N ALA A 139 -8.12 -7.79 -3.21
CA ALA A 139 -9.57 -7.65 -3.05
C ALA A 139 -10.24 -8.96 -2.58
N SER A 140 -9.73 -10.11 -3.02
CA SER A 140 -10.22 -11.45 -2.61
C SER A 140 -9.62 -12.00 -1.32
N SER A 141 -8.76 -11.23 -0.63
CA SER A 141 -8.15 -11.63 0.63
C SER A 141 -8.07 -10.51 1.67
N ILE A 142 -8.92 -9.48 1.61
CA ILE A 142 -8.87 -8.32 2.53
C ILE A 142 -8.66 -8.69 4.01
N THR A 143 -9.32 -9.74 4.51
CA THR A 143 -9.19 -10.20 5.91
C THR A 143 -8.06 -11.19 6.15
N SER A 144 -7.59 -11.87 5.11
CA SER A 144 -6.58 -12.94 5.17
C SER A 144 -5.28 -12.59 4.43
N PHE A 145 -5.09 -11.32 4.05
CA PHE A 145 -3.96 -10.88 3.27
C PHE A 145 -2.69 -11.04 4.11
N PRO A 146 -1.68 -11.80 3.64
CA PRO A 146 -0.53 -12.17 4.46
C PRO A 146 0.56 -11.09 4.42
N PHE A 147 0.23 -9.88 4.89
CA PHE A 147 1.08 -8.68 4.82
C PHE A 147 2.53 -8.95 5.24
N THR A 148 2.72 -9.51 6.45
CA THR A 148 4.05 -9.79 7.01
C THR A 148 4.82 -10.86 6.23
N GLU A 149 4.13 -11.86 5.67
CA GLU A 149 4.79 -12.90 4.88
C GLU A 149 5.30 -12.34 3.55
N LEU A 150 4.47 -11.58 2.84
CA LEU A 150 4.82 -10.96 1.57
C LEU A 150 5.93 -9.93 1.74
N ALA A 151 5.86 -9.08 2.77
CA ALA A 151 6.94 -8.14 3.07
C ALA A 151 8.26 -8.85 3.40
N ASN A 152 8.22 -10.02 4.03
CA ASN A 152 9.42 -10.84 4.23
C ASN A 152 9.95 -11.44 2.93
N TYR A 153 9.09 -11.82 1.97
CA TYR A 153 9.55 -12.21 0.64
C TYR A 153 10.22 -11.05 -0.09
N VAL A 154 9.64 -9.84 -0.01
CA VAL A 154 10.25 -8.62 -0.56
C VAL A 154 11.60 -8.34 0.13
N LYS A 155 11.68 -8.38 1.45
CA LYS A 155 12.93 -8.24 2.22
C LYS A 155 14.03 -9.18 1.70
N LEU A 156 13.68 -10.44 1.46
CA LEU A 156 14.64 -11.46 1.02
C LEU A 156 14.93 -11.43 -0.50
N GLY A 157 14.27 -10.55 -1.26
CA GLY A 157 14.37 -10.53 -2.73
C GLY A 157 13.72 -11.74 -3.40
N ASN A 158 12.83 -12.45 -2.69
CA ASN A 158 12.12 -13.63 -3.19
C ASN A 158 10.88 -13.25 -4.02
N TRP A 159 11.10 -12.48 -5.08
CA TRP A 159 10.03 -11.95 -5.93
C TRP A 159 9.19 -13.06 -6.59
N ASP A 160 9.81 -14.18 -6.97
CA ASP A 160 9.10 -15.36 -7.49
C ASP A 160 8.01 -15.86 -6.54
N ARG A 161 8.23 -15.76 -5.21
CA ARG A 161 7.21 -16.16 -4.22
C ARG A 161 6.08 -15.14 -4.11
N VAL A 162 6.40 -13.86 -4.27
CA VAL A 162 5.39 -12.79 -4.32
C VAL A 162 4.48 -13.00 -5.54
N ILE A 163 5.08 -13.18 -6.72
CA ILE A 163 4.36 -13.47 -7.97
C ILE A 163 3.55 -14.76 -7.86
N SER A 164 4.15 -15.85 -7.37
CA SER A 164 3.43 -17.12 -7.19
C SER A 164 2.21 -16.97 -6.27
N TRP A 165 2.32 -16.17 -5.21
CA TRP A 165 1.20 -15.88 -4.31
C TRP A 165 0.10 -15.08 -5.03
N ILE A 166 0.49 -14.05 -5.78
CA ILE A 166 -0.43 -13.22 -6.57
C ILE A 166 -1.21 -14.10 -7.55
N GLU A 167 -0.53 -14.91 -8.36
CA GLU A 167 -1.14 -15.78 -9.37
C GLU A 167 -2.08 -16.82 -8.75
N SER A 168 -1.64 -17.44 -7.66
CA SER A 168 -2.44 -18.44 -6.94
C SER A 168 -3.71 -17.82 -6.36
N LYS A 169 -3.59 -16.62 -5.76
CA LYS A 169 -4.71 -15.97 -5.10
C LYS A 169 -5.66 -15.31 -6.09
N SER A 170 -5.16 -14.70 -7.17
CA SER A 170 -5.99 -14.11 -8.24
C SER A 170 -6.81 -15.15 -9.02
N SER A 171 -6.39 -16.42 -8.97
CA SER A 171 -7.08 -17.56 -9.62
C SER A 171 -7.90 -18.40 -8.63
N SER A 172 -8.12 -17.91 -7.41
CA SER A 172 -8.86 -18.62 -6.38
C SER A 172 -10.38 -18.52 -6.57
N LYS A 173 -11.14 -19.41 -5.90
CA LYS A 173 -12.61 -19.35 -5.90
C LYS A 173 -13.13 -18.06 -5.29
N GLU A 174 -12.43 -17.54 -4.27
CA GLU A 174 -12.74 -16.26 -3.67
C GLU A 174 -12.56 -15.11 -4.67
N ALA A 175 -11.53 -15.17 -5.52
CA ALA A 175 -11.33 -14.20 -6.60
C ALA A 175 -12.44 -14.28 -7.66
N GLU A 176 -12.82 -15.48 -8.09
CA GLU A 176 -13.96 -15.67 -9.00
C GLU A 176 -15.25 -15.07 -8.42
N LEU A 177 -15.51 -15.27 -7.13
CA LEU A 177 -16.69 -14.75 -6.44
C LEU A 177 -16.66 -13.21 -6.33
N VAL A 178 -15.52 -12.62 -5.99
CA VAL A 178 -15.33 -11.15 -5.99
C VAL A 178 -15.61 -10.57 -7.38
N LEU A 179 -15.13 -11.21 -8.44
CA LEU A 179 -15.36 -10.79 -9.82
C LEU A 179 -16.83 -10.85 -10.22
N GLU A 180 -17.54 -11.92 -9.85
CA GLU A 180 -18.97 -12.04 -10.09
C GLU A 180 -19.77 -10.98 -9.33
N MET A 181 -19.45 -10.81 -8.04
CA MET A 181 -20.10 -9.82 -7.18
C MET A 181 -19.85 -8.38 -7.66
N SER A 182 -18.64 -8.07 -8.14
CA SER A 182 -18.32 -6.76 -8.72
C SER A 182 -19.22 -6.45 -9.92
N LYS A 183 -19.33 -7.40 -10.87
CA LYS A 183 -20.23 -7.26 -12.03
C LYS A 183 -21.69 -7.07 -11.65
N ARG A 184 -22.14 -7.70 -10.56
CA ARG A 184 -23.49 -7.50 -10.02
C ARG A 184 -23.64 -6.10 -9.43
N LYS A 185 -22.68 -5.64 -8.62
CA LYS A 185 -22.67 -4.29 -8.05
C LYS A 185 -22.72 -3.19 -9.12
N LEU A 186 -21.97 -3.36 -10.21
CA LEU A 186 -22.05 -2.45 -11.36
C LEU A 186 -23.45 -2.39 -11.97
N LYS A 187 -24.20 -3.50 -12.00
CA LYS A 187 -25.59 -3.52 -12.52
C LYS A 187 -26.59 -2.93 -11.54
N GLU A 188 -26.33 -3.05 -10.24
CA GLU A 188 -27.20 -2.61 -9.15
C GLU A 188 -26.89 -1.18 -8.68
N ARG A 189 -25.89 -0.53 -9.27
CA ARG A 189 -25.49 0.84 -8.93
C ARG A 189 -26.64 1.83 -9.08
N VAL A 190 -26.68 2.82 -8.20
CA VAL A 190 -27.73 3.83 -8.15
C VAL A 190 -27.15 5.19 -8.51
N GLU A 191 -27.65 5.82 -9.57
CA GLU A 191 -27.32 7.22 -9.87
C GLU A 191 -28.07 8.14 -8.89
N ILE A 192 -27.35 8.80 -7.98
CA ILE A 192 -27.95 9.71 -6.99
C ILE A 192 -28.27 11.06 -7.63
N ILE A 193 -27.31 11.58 -8.39
CA ILE A 193 -27.43 12.77 -9.23
C ILE A 193 -26.62 12.52 -10.51
N LYS A 194 -26.85 13.34 -11.54
CA LYS A 194 -26.19 13.18 -12.83
C LYS A 194 -24.67 13.06 -12.68
N GLY A 195 -24.12 11.92 -13.08
CA GLY A 195 -22.67 11.63 -13.02
C GLY A 195 -22.14 11.29 -11.62
N VAL A 196 -23.01 11.00 -10.65
CA VAL A 196 -22.64 10.49 -9.33
C VAL A 196 -23.38 9.19 -9.09
N GLU A 197 -22.63 8.09 -9.17
CA GLU A 197 -23.15 6.74 -8.97
C GLU A 197 -22.75 6.21 -7.59
N LEU A 198 -23.64 5.43 -6.99
CA LEU A 198 -23.47 4.82 -5.69
C LEU A 198 -23.39 3.30 -5.83
N ILE A 199 -22.33 2.73 -5.26
CA ILE A 199 -22.19 1.30 -5.02
C ILE A 199 -22.29 1.05 -3.51
N THR A 200 -23.25 0.24 -3.10
CA THR A 200 -23.43 -0.16 -1.69
C THR A 200 -22.72 -1.48 -1.40
N TYR A 201 -22.26 -1.67 -0.16
CA TYR A 201 -21.65 -2.91 0.30
C TYR A 201 -21.84 -3.13 1.81
N ASP A 202 -21.74 -4.39 2.24
CA ASP A 202 -21.71 -4.77 3.66
C ASP A 202 -20.29 -4.66 4.22
N THR A 203 -20.11 -3.81 5.24
CA THR A 203 -18.83 -3.58 5.90
C THR A 203 -18.32 -4.77 6.72
N HIS A 204 -19.14 -5.80 6.92
CA HIS A 204 -18.76 -7.01 7.64
C HIS A 204 -18.47 -8.20 6.72
N ASP A 205 -18.71 -8.06 5.41
CA ASP A 205 -18.42 -9.08 4.40
C ASP A 205 -17.19 -8.68 3.59
N ALA A 206 -16.08 -9.36 3.83
CA ALA A 206 -14.80 -9.10 3.16
C ALA A 206 -14.88 -9.24 1.64
N LEU A 207 -15.68 -10.20 1.14
CA LEU A 207 -15.84 -10.41 -0.30
C LEU A 207 -16.69 -9.31 -0.92
N ASP A 208 -17.69 -8.83 -0.18
CA ASP A 208 -18.53 -7.72 -0.63
C ASP A 208 -17.76 -6.39 -0.66
N ILE A 209 -16.88 -6.16 0.32
CA ILE A 209 -15.94 -5.03 0.31
C ILE A 209 -15.01 -5.12 -0.90
N GLY A 210 -14.39 -6.28 -1.14
CA GLY A 210 -13.48 -6.50 -2.27
C GLY A 210 -14.17 -6.28 -3.60
N ALA A 211 -15.39 -6.82 -3.75
CA ALA A 211 -16.21 -6.64 -4.93
C ALA A 211 -16.60 -5.18 -5.17
N ALA A 212 -16.91 -4.42 -4.10
CA ALA A 212 -17.22 -3.01 -4.21
C ALA A 212 -16.02 -2.18 -4.64
N ARG A 213 -14.82 -2.47 -4.10
CA ARG A 213 -13.57 -1.83 -4.52
C ARG A 213 -13.29 -2.07 -6.00
N LEU A 214 -13.42 -3.30 -6.47
CA LEU A 214 -13.25 -3.61 -7.88
C LEU A 214 -14.29 -2.91 -8.76
N ALA A 215 -15.55 -2.94 -8.36
CA ALA A 215 -16.62 -2.30 -9.10
C ALA A 215 -16.41 -0.77 -9.20
N LEU A 216 -15.82 -0.13 -8.19
CA LEU A 216 -15.50 1.30 -8.24
C LEU A 216 -14.46 1.63 -9.31
N LEU A 217 -13.44 0.78 -9.52
CA LEU A 217 -12.45 0.97 -10.59
C LEU A 217 -13.07 0.77 -11.98
N ASP A 218 -14.07 -0.10 -12.09
CA ASP A 218 -14.80 -0.36 -13.32
C ASP A 218 -15.88 0.70 -13.66
N LEU A 219 -16.06 1.73 -12.83
CA LEU A 219 -16.98 2.85 -13.10
C LEU A 219 -16.38 3.92 -14.03
N GLU A 220 -15.06 3.95 -14.18
CA GLU A 220 -14.32 4.99 -14.90
C GLU A 220 -14.37 4.86 -16.43
#